data_AF-A0A924YG86-F1
#
_entry.id   AF-A0A924YG86-F1
#
_cell.length_a   1.000
_cell.length_b   1.000
_cell.length_c   1.000
_cell.angle_alpha   90.00
_cell.angle_beta   90.00
_cell.angle_gamma   90.00
#
_symmetry.space_group_name_H-M   'P 1'
#
loop_
_entity.id
_entity.type
_entity.pdbx_description
1 polymer ?
#
loop_
_entity_poly.entity_id
_entity_poly.type
_entity_poly.pdbx_seq_one_letter_code
_entity_poly.pdbx_strand_id
1 'polypeptide(L)'
;MAMNQLEIFDRLGLRPGGILIRHFDMADWGRTLVIYAFYSTLDEALPFRLIFRNCSEISWQSMTDASSGSVEFADVINVLFGTNQSLETCVITTDLFEVVVSYGQLTIVKDWPSEG
;
A
#
# COMPACT_ATOMS: atom_id res chain seq x y z
N MET A 1 -14.49 -8.89 -7.44
CA MET A 1 -13.54 -10.02 -7.56
C MET A 1 -12.36 -9.64 -6.69
N ALA A 2 -12.09 -10.39 -5.61
CA ALA A 2 -10.91 -10.15 -4.79
C ALA A 2 -9.68 -10.57 -5.61
N MET A 3 -8.69 -9.70 -5.72
CA MET A 3 -7.44 -9.96 -6.42
C MET A 3 -6.55 -10.83 -5.53
N ASN A 4 -5.94 -11.88 -6.07
CA ASN A 4 -5.13 -12.82 -5.30
C ASN A 4 -3.78 -12.17 -4.94
N GLN A 5 -3.14 -12.52 -3.80
CA GLN A 5 -1.88 -11.89 -3.35
C GLN A 5 -0.79 -11.88 -4.44
N LEU A 6 -0.77 -12.91 -5.29
CA LEU A 6 0.15 -13.04 -6.43
C LEU A 6 0.02 -11.91 -7.46
N GLU A 7 -1.19 -11.41 -7.71
CA GLU A 7 -1.44 -10.34 -8.68
C GLU A 7 -0.98 -8.97 -8.17
N ILE A 8 -0.89 -8.80 -6.85
CA ILE A 8 -0.29 -7.61 -6.22
C ILE A 8 1.20 -7.61 -6.52
N PHE A 9 1.89 -8.71 -6.26
CA PHE A 9 3.32 -8.82 -6.52
C PHE A 9 3.62 -8.67 -8.02
N ASP A 10 2.81 -9.24 -8.89
CA ASP A 10 2.91 -9.04 -10.34
C ASP A 10 2.78 -7.55 -10.73
N ARG A 11 1.72 -6.87 -10.26
CA ARG A 11 1.54 -5.41 -10.49
C ARG A 11 2.67 -4.58 -9.91
N LEU A 12 3.23 -5.00 -8.79
CA LEU A 12 4.36 -4.33 -8.16
C LEU A 12 5.69 -4.70 -8.82
N GLY A 13 5.75 -5.69 -9.73
CA GLY A 13 7.00 -6.23 -10.28
C GLY A 13 7.89 -6.82 -9.18
N LEU A 14 7.30 -7.63 -8.30
CA LEU A 14 7.89 -8.25 -7.13
C LEU A 14 7.65 -9.76 -7.16
N ARG A 15 8.49 -10.53 -6.47
CA ARG A 15 8.17 -11.91 -6.13
C ARG A 15 7.26 -11.95 -4.91
N PRO A 16 6.55 -13.06 -4.64
CA PRO A 16 5.78 -13.21 -3.41
C PRO A 16 6.68 -13.02 -2.18
N GLY A 17 6.28 -12.15 -1.26
CA GLY A 17 7.05 -11.79 -0.05
C GLY A 17 6.18 -11.03 0.95
N GLY A 18 6.79 -10.44 1.98
CA GLY A 18 6.08 -9.59 2.93
C GLY A 18 6.04 -8.14 2.46
N ILE A 19 4.98 -7.39 2.75
CA ILE A 19 4.96 -5.93 2.61
C ILE A 19 4.63 -5.33 3.97
N LEU A 20 5.52 -4.46 4.45
CA LEU A 20 5.39 -3.81 5.74
C LEU A 20 5.19 -2.30 5.55
N ILE A 21 4.03 -1.77 5.92
CA ILE A 21 3.77 -0.33 5.88
C ILE A 21 4.33 0.31 7.16
N ARG A 22 5.14 1.36 6.99
CA ARG A 22 5.70 2.12 8.11
C ARG A 22 4.86 3.33 8.48
N HIS A 23 4.53 4.15 7.48
CA HIS A 23 3.70 5.34 7.64
C HIS A 23 3.18 5.82 6.29
N PHE A 24 2.28 6.78 6.32
CA PHE A 24 1.76 7.46 5.16
C PHE A 24 1.81 8.98 5.35
N ASP A 25 2.07 9.70 4.26
CA ASP A 25 2.02 11.16 4.18
C ASP A 25 0.95 11.61 3.21
N MET A 26 0.30 12.72 3.52
CA MET A 26 -0.62 13.39 2.61
C MET A 26 -0.05 14.75 2.17
N ALA A 27 -0.12 15.01 0.87
CA ALA A 27 0.31 16.25 0.24
C ALA A 27 -0.79 16.81 -0.67
N ASP A 28 -0.55 17.99 -1.24
CA ASP A 28 -1.43 18.62 -2.24
C ASP A 28 -2.89 18.72 -1.78
N TRP A 29 -3.10 19.14 -0.52
CA TRP A 29 -4.42 19.26 0.09
C TRP A 29 -5.20 17.93 0.10
N GLY A 30 -4.51 16.82 0.33
CA GLY A 30 -5.10 15.49 0.36
C GLY A 30 -5.31 14.86 -1.03
N ARG A 31 -4.78 15.47 -2.10
CA ARG A 31 -4.85 14.91 -3.45
C ARG A 31 -3.68 13.98 -3.80
N THR A 32 -2.69 13.91 -2.92
CA THR A 32 -1.57 12.99 -3.04
C THR A 32 -1.41 12.22 -1.74
N LEU A 33 -1.39 10.89 -1.81
CA LEU A 33 -1.08 10.00 -0.71
C LEU A 33 0.21 9.26 -1.03
N VAL A 34 1.19 9.33 -0.12
CA VAL A 34 2.44 8.60 -0.20
C VAL A 34 2.46 7.56 0.91
N ILE A 35 2.53 6.28 0.55
CA ILE A 35 2.69 5.19 1.51
C ILE A 35 4.15 4.75 1.47
N TYR A 36 4.81 4.78 2.62
CA TYR A 36 6.18 4.29 2.79
C TYR A 36 6.12 2.87 3.32
N ALA A 37 6.70 1.94 2.56
CA ALA A 37 6.67 0.53 2.87
C ALA A 37 8.04 -0.13 2.67
N PHE A 38 8.19 -1.32 3.22
CA PHE A 38 9.31 -2.22 2.98
C PHE A 38 8.80 -3.49 2.33
N TYR A 39 9.51 -3.95 1.31
CA TYR A 39 9.37 -5.29 0.78
C TYR A 39 10.29 -6.20 1.59
N SER A 40 9.70 -7.10 2.36
CA SER A 40 10.41 -8.03 3.24
C SER A 40 10.66 -9.33 2.50
N THR A 41 11.93 -9.63 2.27
CA THR A 41 12.43 -10.93 1.80
C THR A 41 13.07 -11.69 2.96
N LEU A 42 13.47 -12.94 2.74
CA LEU A 42 14.16 -13.75 3.75
C LEU A 42 15.43 -13.07 4.29
N ASP A 43 16.12 -12.30 3.46
CA ASP A 43 17.45 -11.76 3.75
C ASP A 43 17.46 -10.23 3.93
N GLU A 44 16.52 -9.50 3.33
CA GLU A 44 16.53 -8.03 3.31
C GLU A 44 15.13 -7.39 3.36
N ALA A 45 15.06 -6.20 3.98
CA ALA A 45 13.90 -5.31 3.94
C ALA A 45 14.19 -4.12 3.02
N LEU A 46 13.58 -4.13 1.84
CA LEU A 46 13.86 -3.18 0.76
C LEU A 46 12.82 -2.05 0.75
N PRO A 47 13.21 -0.79 1.04
CA PRO A 47 12.26 0.32 1.10
C PRO A 47 11.68 0.64 -0.28
N PHE A 48 10.38 0.90 -0.35
CA PHE A 48 9.72 1.39 -1.54
C PHE A 48 8.54 2.31 -1.17
N ARG A 49 8.02 3.03 -2.15
CA ARG A 49 6.89 3.95 -1.97
C ARG A 49 5.78 3.69 -2.97
N LEU A 50 4.55 3.77 -2.49
CA LEU A 50 3.35 3.86 -3.33
C LEU A 50 2.88 5.31 -3.31
N ILE A 51 2.84 5.94 -4.48
CA ILE A 51 2.42 7.34 -4.64
C ILE A 51 1.12 7.35 -5.41
N PHE A 52 0.02 7.62 -4.71
CA PHE A 52 -1.29 7.85 -5.30
C PHE A 52 -1.45 9.35 -5.57
N ARG A 53 -1.78 9.72 -6.80
CA ARG A 53 -2.02 11.10 -7.22
C ARG A 53 -3.43 11.27 -7.76
N ASN A 54 -3.89 12.51 -7.73
CA ASN A 54 -5.26 12.89 -8.09
C ASN A 54 -6.27 12.09 -7.26
N CYS A 55 -6.00 11.98 -5.95
CA CYS A 55 -6.91 11.30 -5.03
C CYS A 55 -8.20 12.12 -4.90
N SER A 56 -9.34 11.46 -5.11
CA SER A 56 -10.67 12.02 -4.87
C SER A 56 -11.20 11.63 -3.50
N GLU A 57 -10.73 10.51 -2.96
CA GLU A 57 -11.12 9.99 -1.66
C GLU A 57 -9.94 9.23 -1.04
N ILE A 58 -9.70 9.49 0.24
CA ILE A 58 -8.77 8.74 1.08
C ILE A 58 -9.51 8.51 2.40
N SER A 59 -9.69 7.26 2.78
CA SER A 59 -10.29 6.90 4.07
C SER A 59 -9.53 5.75 4.69
N TRP A 60 -9.48 5.69 6.02
CA TRP A 60 -8.89 4.59 6.75
C TRP A 60 -9.72 4.23 7.96
N GLN A 61 -9.69 2.96 8.33
CA GLN A 61 -10.35 2.41 9.52
C GLN A 61 -9.37 1.54 10.30
N SER A 62 -9.24 1.81 11.60
CA SER A 62 -8.45 0.98 12.50
C SER A 62 -9.18 -0.34 12.76
N MET A 63 -8.49 -1.47 12.66
CA MET A 63 -9.05 -2.80 12.91
C MET A 63 -8.85 -3.29 14.34
N THR A 64 -8.00 -2.62 15.12
CA THR A 64 -7.70 -2.97 16.51
C THR A 64 -7.98 -1.80 17.43
N ASP A 65 -8.53 -2.08 18.62
CA ASP A 65 -8.68 -1.14 19.74
C ASP A 65 -7.34 -0.83 20.44
N ALA A 66 -6.21 -1.17 19.80
CA ALA A 66 -4.90 -1.22 20.43
C ALA A 66 -4.51 0.13 21.04
N SER A 67 -4.60 0.16 22.36
CA SER A 67 -3.85 1.02 23.25
C SER A 67 -2.36 0.66 23.13
N SER A 68 -1.75 1.21 22.09
CA SER A 68 -0.35 1.63 21.97
C SER A 68 0.70 0.75 22.66
N GLY A 69 0.93 -0.44 22.13
CA GLY A 69 2.32 -0.88 21.94
C GLY A 69 2.92 -0.04 20.80
N SER A 70 4.21 0.28 20.86
CA SER A 70 4.94 0.96 19.78
C SER A 70 5.10 0.00 18.59
N VAL A 71 4.01 -0.21 17.85
CA VAL A 71 4.04 -0.99 16.61
C VAL A 71 4.58 -0.09 15.51
N GLU A 72 5.78 -0.40 15.03
CA GLU A 72 6.49 0.41 14.04
C GLU A 72 6.08 0.10 12.59
N PHE A 73 5.45 -1.06 12.36
CA PHE A 73 5.08 -1.55 11.03
C PHE A 73 3.74 -2.29 11.04
N ALA A 74 2.95 -2.12 9.98
CA ALA A 74 1.74 -2.88 9.72
C ALA A 74 1.99 -3.89 8.57
N ASP A 75 1.64 -5.15 8.77
CA ASP A 75 1.79 -6.20 7.77
C ASP A 75 0.61 -6.18 6.79
N VAL A 76 0.90 -6.09 5.50
CA VAL A 76 -0.13 -6.08 4.46
C VAL A 76 -0.64 -7.49 4.20
N ILE A 77 -1.86 -7.73 4.65
CA ILE A 77 -2.60 -8.98 4.44
C ILE A 77 -3.13 -9.05 3.01
N ASN A 78 -3.64 -7.93 2.50
CA ASN A 78 -4.28 -7.90 1.18
C ASN A 78 -4.19 -6.52 0.52
N VAL A 79 -4.16 -6.51 -0.82
CA VAL A 79 -4.33 -5.29 -1.64
C VAL A 79 -5.28 -5.59 -2.78
N LEU A 80 -6.34 -4.81 -2.89
CA LEU A 80 -7.31 -4.89 -3.97
C LEU A 80 -7.20 -3.65 -4.84
N PHE A 81 -6.99 -3.85 -6.14
CA PHE A 81 -7.10 -2.79 -7.13
C PHE A 81 -8.40 -2.99 -7.92
N GLY A 82 -9.33 -2.06 -7.77
CA GLY A 82 -10.57 -2.00 -8.51
C GLY A 82 -10.56 -0.88 -9.55
N THR A 83 -11.31 -1.06 -10.63
CA THR A 83 -11.63 -0.01 -11.60
C THR A 83 -13.11 0.34 -11.49
N ASN A 84 -13.43 1.61 -11.24
CA ASN A 84 -14.82 2.06 -11.25
C ASN A 84 -15.00 3.24 -12.20
N GLN A 85 -15.44 2.96 -13.44
CA GLN A 85 -15.94 3.81 -14.54
C GLN A 85 -15.16 5.09 -14.94
N SER A 86 -14.31 5.67 -14.10
CA SER A 86 -13.45 6.85 -14.34
C SER A 86 -12.28 6.98 -13.37
N LEU A 87 -12.30 6.31 -12.20
CA LEU A 87 -11.21 6.33 -11.21
C LEU A 87 -10.83 4.90 -10.78
N GLU A 88 -9.56 4.71 -10.44
CA GLU A 88 -9.10 3.47 -9.81
C GLU A 88 -9.31 3.55 -8.30
N THR A 89 -9.65 2.43 -7.68
CA THR A 89 -9.78 2.31 -6.22
C THR A 89 -8.78 1.28 -5.72
N CYS A 90 -7.97 1.63 -4.72
CA CYS A 90 -7.07 0.72 -4.03
C CYS A 90 -7.57 0.53 -2.60
N VAL A 91 -7.71 -0.73 -2.17
CA VAL A 91 -7.96 -1.10 -0.77
C VAL A 91 -6.74 -1.84 -0.30
N ILE A 92 -6.09 -1.36 0.76
CA ILE A 92 -4.97 -2.05 1.42
C ILE A 92 -5.42 -2.44 2.81
N THR A 93 -5.45 -3.74 3.06
CA THR A 93 -5.82 -4.34 4.34
C THR A 93 -4.54 -4.78 5.05
N THR A 94 -4.35 -4.30 6.27
CA THR A 94 -3.24 -4.70 7.15
C THR A 94 -3.77 -5.38 8.41
N ASP A 95 -2.87 -5.89 9.25
CA ASP A 95 -3.18 -6.38 10.59
C ASP A 95 -3.63 -5.27 11.56
N LEU A 96 -3.36 -4.00 11.26
CA LEU A 96 -3.70 -2.86 12.13
C LEU A 96 -4.84 -1.99 11.61
N PHE A 97 -4.96 -1.81 10.30
CA PHE A 97 -5.91 -0.90 9.65
C PHE A 97 -6.22 -1.31 8.21
N GLU A 98 -7.30 -0.75 7.67
CA GLU A 98 -7.57 -0.74 6.23
C GLU A 98 -7.53 0.69 5.70
N VAL A 99 -6.91 0.89 4.53
CA VAL A 99 -6.96 2.16 3.81
C VAL A 99 -7.62 1.97 2.45
N VAL A 100 -8.54 2.86 2.11
CA VAL A 100 -9.23 2.92 0.83
C VAL A 100 -8.87 4.24 0.15
N VAL A 101 -8.41 4.14 -1.11
CA VAL A 101 -7.95 5.29 -1.89
C VAL A 101 -8.60 5.24 -3.25
N SER A 102 -9.35 6.28 -3.61
CA SER A 102 -9.79 6.50 -4.99
C SER A 102 -8.85 7.49 -5.66
N TYR A 103 -8.17 7.07 -6.73
CA TYR A 103 -7.05 7.79 -7.33
C TYR A 103 -7.10 7.79 -8.86
N GLY A 104 -6.44 8.78 -9.46
CA GLY A 104 -6.29 8.87 -10.92
C GLY A 104 -4.98 8.29 -11.44
N GLN A 105 -3.93 8.26 -10.61
CA GLN A 105 -2.64 7.69 -10.98
C GLN A 105 -1.95 7.03 -9.78
N LEU A 106 -1.40 5.84 -9.98
CA LEU A 106 -0.48 5.18 -9.05
C LEU A 106 0.94 5.19 -9.63
N THR A 107 1.93 5.53 -8.80
CA THR A 107 3.35 5.37 -9.12
C THR A 107 4.03 4.58 -8.02
N ILE A 108 4.81 3.58 -8.41
CA ILE A 108 5.62 2.79 -7.50
C ILE A 108 7.06 3.26 -7.64
N VAL A 109 7.68 3.67 -6.53
CA VAL A 109 9.08 4.09 -6.51
C VAL A 109 9.89 3.11 -5.69
N LYS A 110 10.84 2.44 -6.35
CA LYS A 110 11.82 1.55 -5.74
C LYS A 110 13.19 2.16 -5.96
N ASP A 111 14.00 2.21 -4.91
CA ASP A 111 15.39 2.66 -5.00
C ASP A 111 16.36 1.47 -5.09
N TRP A 112 15.84 0.30 -5.46
CA TRP A 112 16.55 -0.98 -5.53
C TRP A 112 16.16 -1.73 -6.82
N PRO A 113 17.08 -2.55 -7.37
CA PRO A 113 16.84 -3.26 -8.63
C PRO A 113 15.76 -4.33 -8.45
N SER A 114 14.73 -4.32 -9.29
CA SER A 114 13.79 -5.44 -9.38
C SER A 114 14.60 -6.69 -9.74
N GLU A 115 14.69 -7.67 -8.84
CA GLU A 115 15.27 -8.96 -9.21
C GLU A 115 14.38 -9.59 -10.29
N GLY A 116 14.97 -9.80 -11.47
CA GLY A 116 14.31 -10.40 -12.64
C GLY A 116 13.93 -11.86 -12.49
#